data_AF-A0A9E6F3M8-F1
#
_entry.id   AF-A0A9E6F3M8-F1
#
_cell.length_a   1.000
_cell.length_b   1.000
_cell.length_c   1.000
_cell.angle_alpha   90.00
_cell.angle_beta   90.00
_cell.angle_gamma   90.00
#
_symmetry.space_group_name_H-M   'P 1'
#
loop_
_entity.id
_entity.type
_entity.pdbx_description
1 polymer ?
#
loop_
_entity_poly.entity_id
_entity_poly.type
_entity_poly.pdbx_seq_one_letter_code
_entity_poly.pdbx_strand_id
1 'polypeptide(L)'
;RIADKIYLTEFGARTRFIPAGFPGPVVRRALGTPFMGFSGAVYLVQEIVNILYETLFQFLPGHKPNFEFIDQSKVFKWTPEADALLKERTEKAPFISQISFSRDMKTKAELLAQKLGVDTITPDILNKIQ
;
A
#
# COMPACT_ATOMS: atom_id res chain seq x y z
N ARG A 1 -21.14 -10.76 -6.28
CA ARG A 1 -21.88 -10.75 -7.57
C ARG A 1 -21.24 -9.71 -8.49
N ILE A 2 -21.48 -9.76 -9.80
CA ILE A 2 -20.91 -8.77 -10.72
C ILE A 2 -21.33 -7.33 -10.38
N ALA A 3 -22.57 -7.14 -9.93
CA ALA A 3 -23.06 -5.84 -9.45
C ALA A 3 -22.17 -5.28 -8.32
N ASP A 4 -21.86 -6.09 -7.31
CA ASP A 4 -21.00 -5.67 -6.19
C ASP A 4 -19.60 -5.25 -6.67
N LYS A 5 -19.04 -5.98 -7.64
CA LYS A 5 -17.75 -5.62 -8.25
C LYS A 5 -17.83 -4.25 -8.95
N ILE A 6 -18.92 -3.99 -9.68
CA ILE A 6 -19.14 -2.71 -10.38
C ILE A 6 -19.19 -1.58 -9.34
N TYR A 7 -20.03 -1.68 -8.32
CA TYR A 7 -20.14 -0.65 -7.28
C TYR A 7 -18.84 -0.40 -6.52
N LEU A 8 -18.11 -1.46 -6.15
CA LEU A 8 -16.80 -1.32 -5.50
C LEU A 8 -15.78 -0.62 -6.41
N THR A 9 -15.85 -0.84 -7.73
CA THR A 9 -14.99 -0.18 -8.71
C THR A 9 -15.36 1.28 -8.89
N GLU A 10 -16.66 1.59 -9.00
CA GLU A 10 -17.17 2.97 -9.11
C GLU A 10 -16.80 3.82 -7.89
N PHE A 11 -16.83 3.23 -6.69
CA PHE A 11 -16.41 3.91 -5.46
C PHE A 11 -14.88 4.02 -5.31
N GLY A 12 -14.09 3.38 -6.19
CA GLY A 12 -12.64 3.31 -6.07
C GLY A 12 -12.18 2.58 -4.79
N ALA A 13 -13.00 1.65 -4.28
CA ALA A 13 -12.72 0.93 -3.04
C ALA A 13 -11.50 0.01 -3.24
N ARG A 14 -10.52 0.11 -2.34
CA ARG A 14 -9.33 -0.78 -2.33
C ARG A 14 -9.70 -2.17 -1.82
N THR A 15 -10.35 -2.94 -2.68
CA THR A 15 -10.90 -4.26 -2.37
C THR A 15 -10.48 -5.28 -3.42
N ARG A 16 -10.61 -6.55 -3.07
CA ARG A 16 -10.31 -7.69 -3.94
C ARG A 16 -11.57 -8.53 -4.05
N PHE A 17 -11.91 -8.92 -5.28
CA PHE A 17 -13.19 -9.56 -5.57
C PHE A 17 -13.01 -11.06 -5.81
N ILE A 18 -13.69 -11.88 -5.01
CA ILE A 18 -13.79 -13.34 -5.21
C ILE A 18 -15.18 -13.63 -5.78
N PRO A 19 -15.30 -14.27 -6.96
CA PRO A 19 -16.59 -14.50 -7.61
C PRO A 19 -17.32 -15.70 -6.98
N ALA A 20 -17.77 -15.55 -5.72
CA ALA A 20 -18.44 -16.61 -4.97
C ALA A 20 -19.94 -16.78 -5.28
N GLY A 21 -20.52 -15.94 -6.13
CA GLY A 21 -21.95 -15.96 -6.40
C GLY A 21 -22.34 -15.40 -7.77
N PHE A 22 -23.41 -15.96 -8.31
CA PHE A 22 -23.98 -15.58 -9.60
C PHE A 22 -24.95 -14.39 -9.48
N PRO A 23 -25.17 -13.63 -10.56
CA PRO A 23 -24.49 -13.72 -11.86
C PRO A 23 -23.08 -13.10 -11.82
N GLY A 24 -22.15 -13.70 -12.57
CA GLY A 24 -20.77 -13.23 -12.70
C GLY A 24 -19.89 -14.26 -13.41
N PRO A 25 -18.81 -13.83 -14.10
CA PRO A 25 -17.88 -14.75 -14.73
C PRO A 25 -17.10 -15.53 -13.66
N VAL A 26 -17.23 -16.86 -13.68
CA VAL A 26 -16.44 -17.79 -12.86
C VAL A 26 -15.77 -18.78 -13.80
N VAL A 27 -14.44 -18.81 -13.78
CA VAL A 27 -13.68 -19.83 -14.51
C VAL A 27 -13.72 -21.12 -13.71
N ARG A 28 -14.41 -22.14 -14.23
CA ARG A 28 -14.40 -23.48 -13.62
C ARG A 28 -13.07 -24.16 -13.92
N ARG A 29 -12.32 -24.50 -12.88
CA ARG A 29 -11.08 -25.30 -12.99
C ARG A 29 -11.44 -26.79 -13.19
N ALA A 30 -10.50 -27.58 -13.71
CA ALA A 30 -10.73 -29.00 -14.03
C ALA A 30 -11.19 -29.86 -12.83
N LEU A 31 -10.68 -29.55 -11.62
CA LEU A 31 -11.10 -30.19 -10.36
C LEU A 31 -12.37 -29.56 -9.74
N GLY A 32 -12.98 -28.60 -10.43
CA GLY A 32 -14.07 -27.77 -9.92
C GLY A 32 -13.60 -26.50 -9.20
N THR A 33 -14.56 -25.69 -8.75
CA THR A 33 -14.37 -24.49 -7.91
C THR A 33 -15.30 -24.59 -6.71
N PRO A 34 -15.02 -25.52 -5.77
CA PRO A 34 -15.89 -25.73 -4.62
C PRO A 34 -15.81 -24.51 -3.68
N PHE A 35 -16.94 -24.11 -3.11
CA PHE A 35 -17.01 -23.11 -2.03
C PHE A 35 -17.49 -23.72 -0.71
N MET A 36 -17.82 -25.02 -0.69
CA MET A 36 -18.33 -25.74 0.47
C MET A 36 -17.42 -26.91 0.85
N GLY A 37 -17.50 -27.32 2.12
CA GLY A 37 -16.72 -28.43 2.67
C GLY A 37 -15.21 -28.15 2.71
N PHE A 38 -14.42 -29.21 2.95
CA PHE A 38 -12.97 -29.08 3.09
C PHE A 38 -12.31 -28.60 1.79
N SER A 39 -12.72 -29.14 0.63
CA SER A 39 -12.21 -28.70 -0.67
C SER A 39 -12.48 -27.22 -0.94
N GLY A 40 -13.63 -26.69 -0.49
CA GLY A 40 -13.95 -25.28 -0.62
C GLY A 40 -13.13 -24.38 0.30
N ALA A 41 -12.86 -24.83 1.53
CA ALA A 41 -11.96 -24.12 2.43
C ALA A 41 -10.54 -24.02 1.83
N VAL A 42 -10.01 -25.12 1.29
CA VAL A 42 -8.70 -25.12 0.60
C VAL A 42 -8.69 -24.17 -0.59
N TYR A 43 -9.76 -24.17 -1.40
CA TYR A 43 -9.89 -23.26 -2.54
C TYR A 43 -9.90 -21.79 -2.10
N LEU A 44 -10.68 -21.43 -1.08
CA LEU A 44 -10.72 -20.06 -0.57
C LEU A 44 -9.36 -19.61 -0.02
N VAL A 45 -8.65 -20.47 0.70
CA VAL A 45 -7.30 -20.17 1.18
C VAL A 45 -6.36 -19.91 0.01
N GLN A 46 -6.41 -20.73 -1.04
CA GLN A 46 -5.59 -20.51 -2.24
C GLN A 46 -5.90 -19.16 -2.91
N GLU A 47 -7.17 -18.80 -3.08
CA GLU A 47 -7.55 -17.51 -3.68
C GLU A 47 -7.11 -16.33 -2.81
N ILE A 48 -7.27 -16.41 -1.49
CA ILE A 48 -6.82 -15.37 -0.56
C ILE A 48 -5.30 -15.21 -0.64
N VAL A 49 -4.55 -16.32 -0.63
CA VAL A 49 -3.09 -16.30 -0.71
C VAL A 49 -2.62 -15.70 -2.04
N ASN A 50 -3.23 -16.08 -3.17
CA ASN A 50 -2.92 -15.49 -4.47
C ASN A 50 -3.18 -13.98 -4.50
N ILE A 51 -4.30 -13.53 -3.94
CA ILE A 51 -4.64 -12.11 -3.81
C ILE A 51 -3.61 -11.37 -2.95
N LEU A 52 -3.16 -11.99 -1.85
CA LEU A 52 -2.13 -11.42 -0.98
C LEU A 52 -0.78 -11.32 -1.69
N TYR A 53 -0.38 -12.35 -2.46
CA TYR A 53 0.83 -12.29 -3.28
C TYR A 53 0.75 -11.17 -4.30
N GLU A 54 -0.33 -11.04 -5.06
CA GLU A 54 -0.51 -9.95 -6.01
C GLU A 54 -0.43 -8.58 -5.33
N THR A 55 -1.03 -8.46 -4.14
CA THR A 55 -0.96 -7.23 -3.34
C THR A 55 0.47 -6.95 -2.87
N LEU A 56 1.23 -7.98 -2.49
CA LEU A 56 2.65 -7.85 -2.15
C LEU A 56 3.48 -7.39 -3.36
N PHE A 57 3.24 -7.94 -4.55
CA PHE A 57 3.92 -7.55 -5.78
C PHE A 57 3.69 -6.07 -6.12
N GLN A 58 2.49 -5.54 -5.88
CA GLN A 58 2.19 -4.12 -6.04
C GLN A 58 2.97 -3.21 -5.06
N PHE A 59 3.41 -3.74 -3.92
CA PHE A 59 4.26 -2.99 -2.99
C PHE A 59 5.74 -2.98 -3.38
N LEU A 60 6.18 -3.84 -4.31
CA LEU A 60 7.57 -3.86 -4.73
C LEU A 60 7.95 -2.55 -5.45
N PRO A 61 9.16 -2.04 -5.21
CA PRO A 61 9.68 -0.79 -5.79
C PRO A 61 9.42 -0.62 -7.29
N GLY A 62 9.63 -1.66 -8.10
CA GLY A 62 9.49 -1.58 -9.56
C GLY A 62 8.06 -1.51 -10.11
N HIS A 63 7.04 -1.82 -9.30
CA HIS A 63 5.65 -1.87 -9.75
C HIS A 63 4.83 -0.62 -9.42
N LYS A 64 5.38 0.28 -8.61
CA LYS A 64 4.71 1.55 -8.29
C LYS A 64 4.90 2.53 -9.45
N PRO A 65 3.83 3.09 -10.06
CA PRO A 65 3.98 4.19 -10.99
C PRO A 65 4.64 5.37 -10.27
N ASN A 66 5.67 5.96 -10.88
CA ASN A 66 6.51 7.03 -10.32
C ASN A 66 7.34 6.64 -9.08
N PHE A 67 7.78 5.39 -8.99
CA PHE A 67 8.76 5.03 -7.95
C PHE A 67 10.11 5.71 -8.22
N GLU A 68 10.50 6.60 -7.32
CA GLU A 68 11.81 7.23 -7.34
C GLU A 68 12.72 6.53 -6.32
N PHE A 69 13.93 6.18 -6.76
CA PHE A 69 14.94 5.64 -5.88
C PHE A 69 15.58 6.76 -5.08
N ILE A 70 15.54 6.65 -3.75
CA ILE A 70 16.40 7.45 -2.88
C ILE A 70 17.82 6.97 -3.10
N ASP A 71 18.72 7.91 -3.38
CA ASP A 71 20.15 7.61 -3.47
C ASP A 71 20.68 7.19 -2.10
N GLN A 72 20.93 5.89 -1.93
CA GLN A 72 21.39 5.30 -0.67
C GLN A 72 22.79 5.78 -0.25
N SER A 73 23.54 6.41 -1.15
CA SER A 73 24.84 7.00 -0.83
C SER A 73 24.72 8.32 -0.07
N LYS A 74 23.55 8.98 -0.12
CA LYS A 74 23.31 10.25 0.58
C LYS A 74 22.73 10.00 1.96
N VAL A 75 23.46 10.47 2.98
CA VAL A 75 22.99 10.50 4.36
C VAL A 75 22.41 11.88 4.66
N PHE A 76 21.09 11.99 4.71
CA PHE A 76 20.41 13.24 5.08
C PHE A 76 20.49 13.48 6.59
N LYS A 77 20.86 14.70 6.99
CA LYS A 77 20.85 15.11 8.40
C LYS A 77 19.47 15.65 8.77
N TRP A 78 18.84 15.04 9.76
CA TRP A 78 17.56 15.52 10.30
C TRP A 78 17.81 16.56 11.39
N THR A 79 17.09 17.68 11.31
CA THR A 79 17.08 18.68 12.39
C THR A 79 16.17 18.21 13.52
N PRO A 80 16.46 18.55 14.79
CA PRO A 80 15.63 18.14 15.93
C PRO A 80 14.19 18.69 15.83
N GLU A 81 14.03 19.85 15.20
CA GLU A 81 12.72 20.45 14.91
C GLU A 81 11.90 19.63 13.90
N ALA A 82 12.56 19.13 12.85
CA ALA A 82 11.91 18.28 11.85
C ALA A 82 11.47 16.93 12.45
N ASP A 83 12.28 16.33 13.32
CA ASP A 83 11.91 15.09 14.02
C ASP A 83 10.72 15.29 14.97
N ALA A 84 10.67 16.40 15.69
CA ALA A 84 9.54 16.73 16.56
C ALA A 84 8.23 16.86 15.75
N LEU A 85 8.28 17.57 14.62
CA LEU A 85 7.13 17.77 13.74
C LEU A 85 6.67 16.45 13.08
N LEU A 86 7.60 15.56 12.72
CA LEU A 86 7.28 14.23 12.22
C LEU A 86 6.57 13.36 13.27
N LYS A 87 7.02 13.40 14.53
CA LYS A 87 6.36 12.69 15.64
C LYS A 87 4.94 13.19 15.87
N GLU A 88 4.74 14.51 15.96
CA GLU A 88 3.42 15.11 16.15
C GLU A 88 2.42 14.67 15.06
N ARG A 89 2.86 14.62 13.80
CA ARG A 89 2.02 14.14 12.69
C ARG A 89 1.75 12.65 12.76
N THR A 90 2.74 11.87 13.20
CA THR A 90 2.59 10.42 13.34
C THR A 90 1.59 10.07 14.45
N GLU A 91 1.59 10.82 15.55
CA GLU A 91 0.64 10.62 16.67
C GLU A 91 -0.82 10.89 16.28
N LYS A 92 -1.06 11.79 15.30
CA LYS A 92 -2.40 12.05 14.76
C LYS A 92 -2.95 10.90 13.91
N ALA A 93 -2.09 9.99 13.43
CA ALA A 93 -2.52 8.82 12.65
C ALA A 93 -3.02 7.68 13.55
N PRO A 94 -3.96 6.82 13.08
CA PRO A 94 -4.41 5.65 13.81
C PRO A 94 -3.26 4.72 14.20
N PHE A 95 -3.28 4.20 15.44
CA PHE A 95 -2.17 3.46 16.06
C PHE A 95 -1.51 2.41 15.14
N ILE A 96 -2.31 1.54 14.51
CA ILE A 96 -1.81 0.44 13.66
C ILE A 96 -1.05 0.97 12.42
N SER A 97 -1.37 2.17 11.96
CA SER A 97 -0.77 2.78 10.76
C SER A 97 0.44 3.67 11.04
N GLN A 98 0.75 3.97 12.31
CA GLN A 98 1.77 4.96 12.68
C GLN A 98 3.17 4.61 12.16
N ILE A 99 3.56 3.33 12.20
CA ILE A 99 4.87 2.87 11.71
C ILE A 99 4.96 3.04 10.19
N SER A 100 3.93 2.64 9.46
CA SER A 100 3.89 2.77 8.00
C SER A 100 3.84 4.23 7.57
N PHE A 101 3.04 5.05 8.27
CA PHE A 101 2.88 6.47 8.01
C PHE A 101 4.19 7.24 8.25
N SER A 102 4.84 7.03 9.40
CA SER A 102 6.12 7.68 9.70
C SER A 102 7.21 7.32 8.69
N ARG A 103 7.29 6.04 8.28
CA ARG A 103 8.24 5.61 7.25
C ARG A 103 7.95 6.26 5.90
N ASP A 104 6.70 6.28 5.45
CA ASP A 104 6.31 6.90 4.18
C ASP A 104 6.63 8.41 4.17
N MET A 105 6.34 9.11 5.27
CA MET A 105 6.67 10.53 5.43
C MET A 105 8.18 10.80 5.39
N LYS A 106 8.99 9.95 6.03
CA LYS A 106 10.47 10.05 5.95
C LYS A 106 10.97 9.86 4.53
N THR A 107 10.50 8.82 3.84
CA THR A 107 10.87 8.54 2.44
C THR A 107 10.51 9.71 1.53
N LYS A 108 9.33 10.32 1.69
CA LYS A 108 8.94 11.51 0.91
C LYS A 108 9.82 12.73 1.22
N ALA A 109 10.21 12.93 2.47
CA ALA A 109 11.08 14.03 2.87
C ALA A 109 12.48 13.92 2.27
N GLU A 110 13.06 12.72 2.31
CA GLU A 110 14.35 12.43 1.71
C GLU A 110 14.30 12.60 0.17
N LEU A 111 13.23 12.16 -0.49
CA LEU A 111 13.04 12.38 -1.93
C LEU A 111 12.94 13.87 -2.29
N LEU A 112 12.20 14.67 -1.52
CA LEU A 112 12.15 16.12 -1.77
C LEU A 112 13.49 16.81 -1.51
N ALA A 113 14.19 16.43 -0.44
CA ALA A 113 15.52 16.96 -0.14
C ALA A 113 16.51 16.60 -1.27
N GLN A 114 16.43 15.39 -1.80
CA GLN A 114 17.22 14.95 -2.95
C GLN A 114 16.94 15.79 -4.20
N LYS A 115 15.66 16.06 -4.50
CA LYS A 115 15.25 16.90 -5.64
C LYS A 115 15.73 18.35 -5.53
N LEU A 116 15.76 18.89 -4.31
CA LEU A 116 16.22 20.25 -4.03
C LEU A 116 17.75 20.33 -3.88
N GLY A 117 18.45 19.20 -3.81
CA GLY A 117 19.89 19.14 -3.59
C GLY A 117 20.33 19.58 -2.19
N VAL A 118 19.44 19.47 -1.19
CA VAL A 118 19.71 19.90 0.20
C VAL A 118 20.04 18.70 1.06
N ASP A 119 21.16 18.75 1.78
CA ASP A 119 21.64 17.64 2.62
C ASP A 119 21.04 17.62 4.05
N THR A 120 20.29 18.66 4.41
CA THR A 120 19.67 18.83 5.74
C THR A 120 18.15 18.95 5.62
N ILE A 121 17.42 18.07 6.33
CA ILE A 121 15.96 18.06 6.36
C ILE A 121 15.47 19.04 7.43
N THR A 122 14.87 20.13 6.97
CA THR A 122 14.27 21.19 7.79
C THR A 122 12.75 21.03 7.89
N PRO A 123 12.09 21.65 8.88
CA PRO A 123 10.64 21.58 9.03
C PRO A 123 9.88 22.14 7.80
N ASP A 124 10.47 23.06 7.03
CA ASP A 124 9.87 23.58 5.79
C ASP A 124 9.68 22.49 4.73
N ILE A 125 10.64 21.56 4.60
CA ILE A 125 10.53 20.43 3.67
C ILE A 125 9.38 19.52 4.07
N LEU A 126 9.21 19.25 5.37
CA LEU A 126 8.09 18.46 5.87
C LEU A 126 6.75 19.17 5.64
N ASN A 127 6.68 20.49 5.77
CA ASN A 127 5.47 21.27 5.50
C ASN A 127 5.03 21.22 4.02
N LYS A 128 5.96 21.03 3.09
CA LYS A 128 5.64 20.87 1.66
C LYS A 128 5.07 19.49 1.29
N ILE A 129 5.13 18.50 2.19
CA ILE A 129 4.70 17.11 1.95
C ILE A 129 3.31 16.88 2.55
N GLN A 130 2.37 17.78 2.29
CA GLN A 130 1.01 17.64 2.82
C GLN A 130 0.25 16.48 2.16
#